data_AF-A0A428JWY5-F1
#
_entry.id   AF-A0A428JWY5-F1
#
_cell.length_a   1.000
_cell.length_b   1.000
_cell.length_c   1.000
_cell.angle_alpha   90.00
_cell.angle_beta   90.00
_cell.angle_gamma   90.00
#
_symmetry.space_group_name_H-M   'P 1'
#
loop_
_entity.id
_entity.type
_entity.pdbx_description
1 polymer ?
#
loop_
_entity_poly.entity_id
_entity_poly.type
_entity_poly.pdbx_seq_one_letter_code
_entity_poly.pdbx_strand_id
1 'polypeptide(L)'
;MDKFKKRWEIQKNWQLLFPALGIVGIGYSAFKLTSLLIDKVYLIPFGTIAISFTLIKLTLWIFEKLKHKWILDYRWEMIRVFIVFAITGSTSAYIGRPILKLLGITKENLNPIIYWVLFIIIGLIFYQILLVSFGWLFGQFKFFWEFEKKMLRRFGLKRFID
;
A
#
# COMPACT_ATOMS: atom_id res chain seq x y z
N MET A 1 19.38 17.71 -12.12
CA MET A 1 17.95 17.47 -11.81
C MET A 1 17.19 16.92 -13.02
N ASP A 2 17.52 17.37 -14.24
CA ASP A 2 16.72 17.10 -15.44
C ASP A 2 16.72 15.63 -15.88
N LYS A 3 17.85 14.94 -15.69
CA LYS A 3 17.95 13.48 -15.93
C LYS A 3 16.94 12.70 -15.07
N PHE A 4 16.73 13.11 -13.81
CA PHE A 4 15.78 12.46 -12.90
C PHE A 4 14.34 12.71 -13.35
N LYS A 5 13.99 13.98 -13.63
CA LYS A 5 12.66 14.35 -14.10
C LYS A 5 12.29 13.59 -15.38
N LYS A 6 13.23 13.49 -16.33
CA LYS A 6 13.04 12.72 -17.56
C LYS A 6 12.83 11.23 -17.31
N ARG A 7 13.63 10.62 -16.43
CA ARG A 7 13.52 9.18 -16.10
C ARG A 7 12.18 8.81 -15.46
N TRP A 8 11.64 9.70 -14.64
CA TRP A 8 10.38 9.50 -13.93
C TRP A 8 9.19 10.16 -14.62
N GLU A 9 9.38 10.72 -15.82
CA GLU A 9 8.32 11.38 -16.62
C GLU A 9 7.58 12.50 -15.85
N ILE A 10 8.33 13.23 -15.01
CA ILE A 10 7.82 14.34 -14.22
C ILE A 10 7.58 15.54 -15.14
N GLN A 11 6.32 15.93 -15.27
CA GLN A 11 5.84 17.06 -16.05
C GLN A 11 5.81 18.36 -15.25
N LYS A 12 5.48 18.28 -13.95
CA LYS A 12 5.29 19.43 -13.07
C LYS A 12 6.09 19.27 -11.78
N ASN A 13 6.68 20.35 -11.28
CA ASN A 13 7.56 20.30 -10.11
C ASN A 13 6.90 19.74 -8.84
N TRP A 14 5.60 19.97 -8.63
CA TRP A 14 4.87 19.43 -7.48
C TRP A 14 4.83 17.89 -7.46
N GLN A 15 5.01 17.22 -8.61
CA GLN A 15 5.05 15.76 -8.69
C GLN A 15 6.30 15.17 -8.02
N LEU A 16 7.35 15.96 -7.82
CA LEU A 16 8.54 15.56 -7.04
C LEU A 16 8.20 15.22 -5.58
N LEU A 17 7.05 15.67 -5.09
CA LEU A 17 6.54 15.30 -3.77
C LEU A 17 6.41 13.79 -3.62
N PHE A 18 5.94 13.06 -4.64
CA PHE A 18 5.74 11.61 -4.52
C PHE A 18 7.04 10.82 -4.38
N PRO A 19 8.08 11.02 -5.23
CA PRO A 19 9.40 10.44 -4.97
C PRO A 19 9.98 10.79 -3.61
N ALA A 20 9.82 12.05 -3.16
CA ALA A 20 10.29 12.47 -1.83
C ALA A 20 9.56 11.71 -0.72
N LEU A 21 8.23 11.64 -0.76
CA LEU A 21 7.41 10.87 0.17
C LEU A 21 7.75 9.37 0.13
N GLY A 22 8.04 8.82 -1.05
CA GLY A 22 8.47 7.43 -1.21
C GLY A 22 9.81 7.16 -0.51
N ILE A 23 10.79 8.04 -0.67
CA ILE A 23 12.10 7.92 -0.01
C ILE A 23 11.95 8.07 1.51
N VAL A 24 11.19 9.07 1.97
CA VAL A 24 10.91 9.27 3.40
C VAL A 24 10.20 8.06 3.99
N GLY A 25 9.19 7.53 3.30
CA GLY A 25 8.45 6.33 3.73
C GLY A 25 9.33 5.09 3.81
N ILE A 26 10.24 4.89 2.86
CA ILE A 26 11.22 3.80 2.91
C ILE A 26 12.19 4.01 4.07
N GLY A 27 12.71 5.22 4.26
CA GLY A 27 13.61 5.53 5.37
C GLY A 27 12.98 5.29 6.73
N TYR A 28 11.74 5.74 6.94
CA TYR A 28 10.99 5.49 8.17
C TYR A 28 10.74 3.99 8.40
N SER A 29 10.33 3.27 7.34
CA SER A 29 10.08 1.83 7.41
C SER A 29 11.36 1.05 7.71
N ALA A 30 12.48 1.44 7.09
CA ALA A 30 13.79 0.86 7.33
C ALA A 30 14.25 1.10 8.77
N PHE A 31 14.12 2.33 9.27
CA PHE A 31 14.46 2.67 10.66
C PHE A 31 13.66 1.82 11.64
N LYS A 32 12.34 1.76 11.46
CA LYS A 32 11.45 0.96 12.32
C LYS A 32 11.80 -0.53 12.25
N LEU A 33 12.13 -1.06 11.07
CA LEU A 33 12.53 -2.45 10.91
C LEU A 33 13.89 -2.73 11.57
N THR A 34 14.88 -1.84 11.39
CA THR A 34 16.18 -1.97 12.04
C THR A 34 16.06 -1.91 13.55
N SER A 35 15.28 -0.98 14.10
CA SER A 35 15.08 -0.86 15.55
C SER A 35 14.36 -2.06 16.18
N LEU A 36 13.66 -2.87 15.38
CA LEU A 36 13.05 -4.11 15.82
C LEU A 36 14.01 -5.31 15.76
N LEU A 37 15.08 -5.23 14.97
CA LEU A 37 16.03 -6.32 14.74
C LEU A 37 17.36 -6.14 15.49
N ILE A 38 17.72 -4.91 15.84
CA ILE A 38 19.01 -4.55 16.45
C ILE A 38 18.76 -3.84 17.78
N ASP A 39 19.20 -4.47 18.88
CA ASP A 39 19.08 -3.89 20.22
C ASP A 39 20.13 -2.79 20.50
N LYS A 40 21.28 -2.85 19.81
CA LYS A 40 22.40 -1.93 19.99
C LYS A 40 22.13 -0.60 19.28
N VAL A 41 21.76 0.42 20.06
CA VAL A 41 21.38 1.76 19.55
C VAL A 41 22.39 2.36 18.56
N TYR A 42 23.69 2.24 18.82
CA TYR A 42 24.74 2.79 17.94
C TYR A 42 24.85 2.09 16.57
N LEU A 43 24.31 0.87 16.43
CA LEU A 43 24.27 0.15 15.15
C LEU A 43 23.01 0.47 14.32
N ILE A 44 21.98 1.08 14.92
CA ILE A 44 20.72 1.38 14.25
C ILE A 44 20.89 2.27 13.01
N PRO A 45 21.72 3.34 13.01
CA PRO A 45 21.91 4.16 11.81
C PRO A 45 22.49 3.37 10.64
N PHE A 46 23.49 2.52 10.89
CA PHE A 46 24.12 1.69 9.86
C PHE A 46 23.15 0.65 9.30
N GLY A 47 22.39 -0.03 10.17
CA GLY A 47 21.36 -0.97 9.75
C GLY A 47 20.25 -0.29 8.95
N THR A 48 19.84 0.92 9.35
CA THR A 48 18.80 1.70 8.65
C THR A 48 19.21 2.04 7.22
N ILE A 49 20.47 2.45 7.01
CA ILE A 49 21.00 2.76 5.67
C ILE A 49 21.02 1.50 4.80
N ALA A 50 21.51 0.37 5.34
CA ALA A 50 21.59 -0.90 4.63
C ALA A 50 20.20 -1.42 4.22
N ILE A 51 19.23 -1.41 5.16
CA ILE A 51 17.84 -1.82 4.89
C ILE A 51 17.19 -0.86 3.90
N SER A 52 17.35 0.45 4.05
CA SER A 52 16.78 1.45 3.12
C SER A 52 17.25 1.22 1.69
N PHE A 53 18.55 0.99 1.49
CA PHE A 53 19.11 0.71 0.16
C PHE A 53 18.54 -0.56 -0.45
N THR A 54 18.37 -1.60 0.38
CA THR A 54 17.76 -2.88 -0.04
C THR A 54 16.29 -2.69 -0.43
N LEU A 55 15.51 -1.96 0.37
CA LEU A 55 14.11 -1.64 0.09
C LEU A 55 13.93 -0.78 -1.17
N ILE A 56 14.82 0.18 -1.41
CA ILE A 56 14.81 0.97 -2.65
C ILE A 56 15.03 0.06 -3.86
N LYS A 57 16.06 -0.80 -3.82
CA LYS A 57 16.35 -1.75 -4.91
C LYS A 57 15.17 -2.68 -5.16
N LEU A 58 14.58 -3.23 -4.10
CA LEU A 58 13.40 -4.08 -4.18
C LEU A 58 12.22 -3.35 -4.82
N THR A 59 11.93 -2.13 -4.36
CA THR A 59 10.82 -1.32 -4.87
C THR A 59 10.99 -1.01 -6.36
N LEU A 60 12.19 -0.62 -6.79
CA LEU A 60 12.48 -0.35 -8.19
C LEU A 60 12.35 -1.62 -9.06
N TRP A 61 12.78 -2.77 -8.55
CA TRP A 61 12.60 -4.05 -9.23
C TRP A 61 11.11 -4.41 -9.38
N ILE A 62 10.31 -4.22 -8.34
CA ILE A 62 8.85 -4.42 -8.38
C ILE A 62 8.22 -3.47 -9.41
N PHE A 63 8.63 -2.20 -9.45
CA PHE A 63 8.10 -1.24 -10.41
C PHE A 63 8.33 -1.67 -11.86
N GLU A 64 9.53 -2.16 -12.18
CA GLU A 64 9.83 -2.67 -13.52
C GLU A 64 8.99 -3.90 -13.89
N LYS A 65 8.59 -4.74 -12.92
CA LYS A 65 7.67 -5.86 -13.16
C LYS A 65 6.21 -5.44 -13.29
N LEU A 66 5.79 -4.42 -12.54
CA LEU A 66 4.39 -3.98 -12.49
C LEU A 66 4.03 -2.98 -13.57
N LYS A 67 4.99 -2.18 -14.08
CA LYS A 67 4.73 -1.17 -15.13
C LYS A 67 4.06 -1.75 -16.39
N HIS A 68 4.30 -3.03 -16.69
CA HIS A 68 3.68 -3.71 -17.84
C HIS A 68 2.28 -4.26 -17.55
N LYS A 69 1.94 -4.42 -16.26
CA LYS A 69 0.63 -4.95 -15.82
C LYS A 69 -0.33 -3.83 -15.43
N TRP A 70 0.20 -2.68 -15.03
CA TRP A 70 -0.52 -1.51 -14.55
C TRP A 70 -0.39 -0.41 -15.59
N ILE A 71 -1.51 -0.07 -16.23
CA ILE A 71 -1.58 0.98 -17.23
C ILE A 71 -1.72 2.30 -16.47
N LEU A 72 -0.62 3.06 -16.40
CA LEU A 72 -0.55 4.40 -15.83
C LEU A 72 0.00 5.36 -16.89
N ASP A 73 -0.36 6.63 -16.80
CA ASP A 73 0.01 7.63 -17.81
C ASP A 73 1.49 8.00 -17.70
N TYR A 74 2.02 8.01 -16.47
CA TYR A 74 3.41 8.38 -16.19
C TYR A 74 4.05 7.48 -15.13
N ARG A 75 5.36 7.26 -15.25
CA ARG A 75 6.14 6.42 -14.32
C ARG A 75 6.08 6.86 -12.86
N TRP A 76 6.02 8.16 -12.56
CA TRP A 76 5.97 8.66 -11.18
C TRP A 76 4.63 8.33 -10.48
N GLU A 77 3.56 8.06 -11.24
CA GLU A 77 2.25 7.68 -10.68
C GLU A 77 2.28 6.33 -9.98
N MET A 78 3.22 5.45 -10.35
CA MET A 78 3.47 4.21 -9.62
C MET A 78 3.70 4.48 -8.13
N ILE A 79 4.48 5.50 -7.79
CA ILE A 79 4.77 5.83 -6.38
C ILE A 79 3.48 6.23 -5.65
N ARG A 80 2.65 7.05 -6.30
CA ARG A 80 1.35 7.44 -5.77
C ARG A 80 0.43 6.23 -5.55
N VAL A 81 0.35 5.31 -6.50
CA VAL A 81 -0.45 4.09 -6.38
C VAL A 81 0.00 3.23 -5.20
N PHE A 82 1.32 3.07 -5.02
CA PHE A 82 1.87 2.35 -3.87
C PHE A 82 1.55 3.02 -2.52
N ILE A 83 1.59 4.35 -2.47
CA ILE A 83 1.18 5.11 -1.27
C ILE A 83 -0.30 4.85 -0.96
N VAL A 84 -1.18 4.91 -1.97
CA VAL A 84 -2.61 4.61 -1.78
C VAL A 84 -2.81 3.18 -1.27
N PHE A 85 -2.10 2.19 -1.82
CA PHE A 85 -2.16 0.82 -1.32
C PHE A 85 -1.69 0.68 0.14
N ALA A 86 -0.61 1.36 0.51
CA ALA A 86 -0.08 1.34 1.88
C ALA A 86 -1.08 1.94 2.90
N ILE A 87 -1.69 3.08 2.55
CA ILE A 87 -2.71 3.73 3.38
C ILE A 87 -3.93 2.83 3.48
N THR A 88 -4.49 2.40 2.34
CA THR A 88 -5.71 1.58 2.28
C THR A 88 -5.56 0.29 3.09
N GLY A 89 -4.44 -0.44 2.91
CA GLY A 89 -4.19 -1.69 3.63
C GLY A 89 -4.01 -1.52 5.13
N SER A 90 -3.34 -0.44 5.56
CA SER A 90 -3.18 -0.14 6.99
C SER A 90 -4.51 0.26 7.63
N THR A 91 -5.29 1.11 6.95
CA THR A 91 -6.59 1.58 7.42
C THR A 91 -7.63 0.45 7.49
N SER A 92 -7.70 -0.44 6.49
CA SER A 92 -8.66 -1.55 6.51
C SER A 92 -8.40 -2.52 7.67
N ALA A 93 -7.14 -2.83 7.95
CA ALA A 93 -6.75 -3.66 9.09
C ALA A 93 -7.07 -2.98 10.44
N TYR A 94 -6.91 -1.65 10.52
CA TYR A 94 -7.26 -0.88 11.72
C TYR A 94 -8.77 -0.86 11.98
N ILE A 95 -9.60 -0.76 10.93
CA ILE A 95 -11.06 -0.73 11.03
C ILE A 95 -11.65 -2.12 11.37
N GLY A 96 -11.03 -3.21 10.90
CA GLY A 96 -11.60 -4.55 11.07
C GLY A 96 -11.84 -4.96 12.53
N ARG A 97 -10.97 -4.56 13.47
CA ARG A 97 -11.09 -4.95 14.89
C ARG A 97 -12.24 -4.22 15.61
N PRO A 98 -12.36 -2.88 15.50
CA PRO A 98 -13.53 -2.16 16.01
C PRO A 98 -14.85 -2.72 15.48
N ILE A 99 -14.96 -3.02 14.19
CA ILE A 99 -16.19 -3.53 13.59
C ILE A 99 -16.57 -4.90 14.18
N LEU A 100 -15.61 -5.83 14.31
CA LEU A 100 -15.88 -7.11 14.98
C LEU A 100 -16.36 -6.93 16.41
N LYS A 101 -15.73 -6.03 17.17
CA LYS A 101 -16.12 -5.74 18.55
C LYS A 101 -17.53 -5.15 18.63
N LEU A 102 -17.91 -4.26 17.71
CA LEU A 102 -19.26 -3.69 17.63
C LEU A 102 -20.32 -4.76 17.31
N LEU A 103 -19.96 -5.80 16.56
CA LEU A 103 -20.81 -6.96 16.30
C LEU A 103 -20.87 -7.95 17.49
N GLY A 104 -20.23 -7.64 18.62
CA GLY A 104 -20.14 -8.51 19.79
C GLY A 104 -19.18 -9.70 19.61
N ILE A 105 -18.40 -9.73 18.52
CA ILE A 105 -17.46 -10.79 18.22
C ILE A 105 -16.11 -10.46 18.86
N THR A 106 -15.77 -11.21 19.90
CA THR A 106 -14.48 -11.11 20.58
C THR A 106 -13.69 -12.41 20.43
N LYS A 107 -12.39 -12.37 20.75
CA LYS A 107 -11.53 -13.56 20.67
C LYS A 107 -11.86 -14.59 21.74
N GLU A 108 -12.53 -14.15 22.81
CA GLU A 108 -12.93 -14.96 23.95
C GLU A 108 -14.24 -15.70 23.66
N ASN A 109 -15.12 -15.11 22.85
CA ASN A 109 -16.46 -15.64 22.57
C ASN A 109 -16.54 -16.49 21.30
N LEU A 110 -15.49 -16.51 20.46
CA LEU A 110 -15.50 -17.22 19.18
C LEU A 110 -14.22 -18.03 19.01
N ASN A 111 -14.31 -19.15 18.28
CA ASN A 111 -13.14 -19.92 17.89
C ASN A 111 -12.11 -18.99 17.19
N PRO A 112 -10.82 -19.01 17.59
CA PRO A 112 -9.80 -18.13 17.04
C PRO A 112 -9.70 -18.17 15.51
N ILE A 113 -9.89 -19.34 14.89
CA ILE A 113 -9.83 -19.50 13.43
C ILE A 113 -10.99 -18.73 12.78
N ILE A 114 -12.21 -18.91 13.29
CA ILE A 114 -13.41 -18.24 12.76
C ILE A 114 -13.28 -16.72 12.94
N TYR A 115 -12.76 -16.27 14.09
CA TYR A 115 -12.51 -14.86 14.35
C TYR A 115 -11.60 -14.25 13.28
N TRP A 116 -10.48 -14.90 12.96
CA TRP A 116 -9.54 -14.41 11.96
C TRP A 116 -10.12 -14.44 10.54
N VAL A 117 -10.91 -15.46 10.19
CA VAL A 117 -11.63 -15.50 8.91
C VAL A 117 -12.58 -14.32 8.78
N LEU A 118 -13.40 -14.04 9.81
CA LEU A 118 -14.32 -12.90 9.81
C LEU A 118 -13.58 -11.57 9.77
N PHE A 119 -12.47 -11.44 10.51
CA PHE A 119 -11.62 -10.24 10.47
C PHE A 119 -11.11 -9.96 9.06
N ILE A 120 -10.64 -10.98 8.34
CA ILE A 120 -10.16 -10.85 6.96
C ILE A 120 -11.30 -10.49 6.02
N ILE A 121 -12.47 -11.14 6.13
CA ILE A 121 -13.63 -10.86 5.28
C ILE A 121 -14.09 -9.40 5.46
N ILE A 122 -14.29 -8.97 6.71
CA ILE A 122 -14.69 -7.59 7.01
C ILE A 122 -13.62 -6.61 6.53
N GLY A 123 -12.35 -6.88 6.84
CA GLY A 123 -11.23 -6.08 6.37
C GLY A 123 -11.20 -5.95 4.85
N LEU A 124 -11.51 -7.02 4.10
CA LEU A 124 -11.56 -7.01 2.65
C LEU A 124 -12.71 -6.16 2.10
N ILE A 125 -13.89 -6.19 2.74
CA ILE A 125 -15.04 -5.36 2.37
C ILE A 125 -14.68 -3.87 2.55
N PHE A 126 -14.10 -3.50 3.68
CA PHE A 126 -13.67 -2.12 3.90
C PHE A 126 -12.51 -1.74 2.97
N TYR A 127 -11.60 -2.66 2.68
CA TYR A 127 -10.48 -2.42 1.76
C TYR A 127 -10.99 -2.01 0.38
N GLN A 128 -12.02 -2.67 -0.15
CA GLN A 128 -12.67 -2.33 -1.42
C GLN A 128 -13.13 -0.86 -1.45
N ILE A 129 -13.99 -0.49 -0.49
CA ILE A 129 -14.54 0.87 -0.38
C ILE A 129 -13.42 1.92 -0.23
N LEU A 130 -12.44 1.64 0.64
CA LEU A 130 -11.32 2.54 0.87
C LEU A 130 -10.42 2.68 -0.36
N LEU A 131 -10.18 1.61 -1.10
CA LEU A 131 -9.31 1.61 -2.28
C LEU A 131 -9.85 2.57 -3.35
N VAL A 132 -11.16 2.53 -3.61
CA VAL A 132 -11.82 3.45 -4.54
C VAL A 132 -11.82 4.87 -4.01
N SER A 133 -12.10 5.04 -2.71
CA SER A 133 -12.17 6.36 -2.07
C SER A 133 -10.81 7.08 -2.08
N PHE A 134 -9.74 6.40 -1.68
CA PHE A 134 -8.38 6.95 -1.75
C PHE A 134 -7.90 7.05 -3.20
N GLY A 135 -8.27 6.11 -4.08
CA GLY A 135 -8.03 6.23 -5.50
C GLY A 135 -8.59 7.53 -6.07
N TRP A 136 -9.82 7.88 -5.72
CA TRP A 136 -10.44 9.16 -6.08
C TRP A 136 -9.72 10.36 -5.47
N LEU A 137 -9.42 10.33 -4.17
CA LEU A 137 -8.73 11.43 -3.47
C LEU A 137 -7.35 11.74 -4.05
N PHE A 138 -6.62 10.72 -4.51
CA PHE A 138 -5.30 10.88 -5.13
C PHE A 138 -5.34 11.04 -6.67
N GLY A 139 -6.53 11.17 -7.26
CA GLY A 139 -6.71 11.39 -8.70
C GLY A 139 -6.35 10.18 -9.56
N GLN A 140 -6.50 8.96 -9.03
CA GLN A 140 -6.25 7.66 -9.67
C GLN A 140 -7.51 6.76 -9.66
N PHE A 141 -8.71 7.37 -9.61
CA PHE A 141 -10.00 6.64 -9.51
C PHE A 141 -10.15 5.57 -10.59
N LYS A 142 -9.90 5.91 -11.87
CA LYS A 142 -10.06 4.97 -12.99
C LYS A 142 -9.16 3.75 -12.83
N PHE A 143 -7.90 3.95 -12.44
CA PHE A 143 -6.97 2.86 -12.19
C PHE A 143 -7.48 1.93 -11.08
N PHE A 144 -7.88 2.48 -9.92
CA PHE A 144 -8.32 1.68 -8.78
C PHE A 144 -9.68 1.03 -9.00
N TRP A 145 -10.59 1.67 -9.73
CA TRP A 145 -11.86 1.09 -10.13
C TRP A 145 -11.65 -0.14 -11.02
N GLU A 146 -10.81 -0.05 -12.06
CA GLU A 146 -10.47 -1.22 -12.88
C GLU A 146 -9.75 -2.31 -12.09
N PHE A 147 -8.86 -1.92 -11.17
CA PHE A 147 -8.17 -2.85 -10.28
C PHE A 147 -9.15 -3.61 -9.38
N GLU A 148 -10.09 -2.91 -8.76
CA GLU A 148 -11.10 -3.50 -7.89
C GLU A 148 -12.06 -4.40 -8.66
N LYS A 149 -12.58 -3.95 -9.81
CA LYS A 149 -13.42 -4.79 -10.68
C LYS A 149 -12.70 -6.08 -11.07
N LYS A 150 -11.41 -6.00 -11.41
CA LYS A 150 -10.58 -7.17 -11.72
C LYS A 150 -10.41 -8.09 -10.52
N MET A 151 -10.29 -7.55 -9.32
CA MET A 151 -10.19 -8.32 -8.07
C MET A 151 -11.51 -9.04 -7.77
N LEU A 152 -12.63 -8.34 -7.82
CA LEU A 152 -13.96 -8.89 -7.53
C LEU A 152 -14.40 -9.96 -8.54
N ARG A 153 -14.07 -9.78 -9.84
CA ARG A 153 -14.29 -10.81 -10.86
C ARG A 153 -13.56 -12.12 -10.53
N ARG A 154 -12.37 -12.05 -9.91
CA ARG A 154 -11.61 -13.25 -9.48
C ARG A 154 -12.20 -13.93 -8.24
N PHE A 155 -12.91 -13.18 -7.41
CA PHE A 155 -13.66 -13.73 -6.27
C PHE A 155 -15.04 -14.28 -6.65
N GLY A 156 -15.37 -14.35 -7.94
CA GLY A 156 -16.65 -14.90 -8.41
C GLY A 156 -17.82 -13.93 -8.36
N LEU A 157 -17.60 -12.66 -7.97
CA LEU A 157 -18.64 -11.63 -7.85
C LEU A 157 -18.93 -10.90 -9.18
N LYS A 158 -18.66 -11.56 -10.31
CA LYS A 158 -18.79 -10.99 -11.66
C LYS A 158 -20.19 -10.41 -11.92
N ARG A 159 -21.24 -11.04 -11.36
CA ARG A 159 -22.65 -10.65 -11.56
C ARG A 159 -23.00 -9.26 -11.01
N PHE A 160 -22.21 -8.71 -10.08
CA PHE A 160 -22.53 -7.42 -9.43
C PHE A 160 -21.81 -6.21 -10.04
N ILE A 161 -21.01 -6.41 -11.10
CA ILE A 161 -20.03 -5.42 -11.59
C ILE A 161 -20.12 -5.19 -13.10
N ASP A 162 -20.66 -6.16 -13.83
CA ASP A 162 -20.88 -6.09 -15.28
C ASP A 162 -22.28 -5.51 -15.59
#